data_AF-A0A9P0GIS3-F1
#
_entry.id   AF-A0A9P0GIS3-F1
#
_cell.length_a   1.000
_cell.length_b   1.000
_cell.length_c   1.000
_cell.angle_alpha   90.00
_cell.angle_beta   90.00
_cell.angle_gamma   90.00
#
_symmetry.space_group_name_H-M   'P 1'
#
loop_
_entity.id
_entity.type
_entity.pdbx_description
1 polymer ?
#
loop_
_entity_poly.entity_id
_entity_poly.type
_entity_poly.pdbx_seq_one_letter_code
_entity_poly.pdbx_strand_id
1 'polypeptide(L)'
;MPKRKMIFRRSCRIYYKIMATSKSIREPRRKIRNEISKNAMRNLCEKIKSNPLLHEEEKRKARERYQARKETGKVHLISAVSEREKRKIRKGWRERSKKAYYAKKGKENLMAMFNSMTPPNSPLPEEIVAEENNPYPPDPFAGPSCQFLKGKLLQRKNREKMRTEIEQLKKQLEVANRKAEKCKKRLARLKKKGPNNPTKRVHDMLQGQEVTPEVKRKLVIAEVVQKQIKSNFREQKTVGDKQRFINCISGDIVKKYKYRKLIGFISS
;
A
#
# COMPACT_ATOMS: atom_id res chain seq x y z
N MET A 1 53.64 -41.22 35.26
CA MET A 1 53.15 -39.94 35.84
C MET A 1 51.85 -39.45 35.14
N PRO A 2 50.65 -39.98 35.45
CA PRO A 2 49.37 -39.60 34.81
C PRO A 2 48.52 -38.57 35.60
N LYS A 3 49.01 -38.07 36.74
CA LYS A 3 48.17 -37.35 37.73
C LYS A 3 47.86 -35.87 37.36
N ARG A 4 48.71 -35.19 36.57
CA ARG A 4 48.51 -33.76 36.22
C ARG A 4 47.35 -33.50 35.24
N LYS A 5 47.10 -34.39 34.26
CA LYS A 5 45.99 -34.25 33.30
C LYS A 5 44.61 -34.45 33.93
N MET A 6 44.50 -35.26 34.98
CA MET A 6 43.24 -35.46 35.71
C MET A 6 42.83 -34.25 36.56
N ILE A 7 43.79 -33.57 37.19
CA ILE A 7 43.51 -32.41 38.05
C ILE A 7 42.96 -31.24 37.22
N PHE A 8 43.52 -31.00 36.03
CA PHE A 8 43.06 -29.94 35.12
C PHE A 8 41.65 -30.19 34.54
N ARG A 9 41.30 -31.45 34.24
CA ARG A 9 39.93 -31.81 33.82
C ARG A 9 38.92 -31.68 34.96
N ARG A 10 39.32 -31.97 36.21
CA ARG A 10 38.46 -31.87 37.40
C ARG A 10 38.20 -30.41 37.79
N SER A 11 39.22 -29.55 37.74
CA SER A 11 39.08 -28.11 38.02
C SER A 11 38.22 -27.39 36.97
N CYS A 12 38.37 -27.71 35.68
CA CYS A 12 37.49 -27.17 34.62
C CYS A 12 36.03 -27.61 34.81
N ARG A 13 35.78 -28.89 35.14
CA ARG A 13 34.42 -29.43 35.35
C ARG A 13 33.73 -28.82 36.58
N ILE A 14 34.49 -28.52 37.64
CA ILE A 14 34.00 -27.81 38.83
C ILE A 14 33.64 -26.36 38.47
N TYR A 15 34.50 -25.65 37.72
CA TYR A 15 34.23 -24.28 37.26
C TYR A 15 32.97 -24.19 36.40
N TYR A 16 32.78 -25.09 35.42
CA TYR A 16 31.57 -25.11 34.60
C TYR A 16 30.31 -25.47 35.40
N LYS A 17 30.40 -26.34 36.43
CA LYS A 17 29.28 -26.62 37.34
C LYS A 17 28.91 -25.39 38.18
N ILE A 18 29.89 -24.67 38.73
CA ILE A 18 29.68 -23.43 39.50
C ILE A 18 29.09 -22.31 38.62
N MET A 19 29.55 -22.18 37.38
CA MET A 19 28.99 -21.24 36.40
C MET A 19 27.56 -21.61 35.99
N ALA A 20 27.26 -22.91 35.81
CA ALA A 20 25.92 -23.39 35.49
C ALA A 20 24.94 -23.21 36.66
N THR A 21 25.33 -23.52 37.90
CA THR A 21 24.49 -23.31 39.10
C THR A 21 24.27 -21.83 39.38
N SER A 22 25.30 -20.98 39.25
CA SER A 22 25.13 -19.53 39.40
C SER A 22 24.25 -18.90 38.31
N LYS A 23 24.24 -19.44 37.09
CA LYS A 23 23.31 -19.04 36.03
C LYS A 23 21.88 -19.56 36.29
N SER A 24 21.75 -20.80 36.75
CA SER A 24 20.48 -21.42 37.16
C SER A 24 19.80 -20.69 38.32
N ILE A 25 20.55 -20.07 39.24
CA ILE A 25 20.01 -19.28 40.35
C ILE A 25 19.76 -17.81 39.95
N ARG A 26 20.60 -17.23 39.08
CA ARG A 26 20.43 -15.84 38.59
C ARG A 26 19.19 -15.66 37.72
N GLU A 27 18.89 -16.60 36.84
CA GLU A 27 17.76 -16.47 35.89
C GLU A 27 16.38 -16.40 36.59
N PRO A 28 16.04 -17.25 37.58
CA PRO A 28 14.82 -17.13 38.37
C PRO A 28 14.74 -15.80 39.13
N ARG A 29 15.83 -15.38 39.79
CA ARG A 29 15.87 -14.08 40.51
C ARG A 29 15.65 -12.90 39.56
N ARG A 30 16.21 -12.96 38.35
CA ARG A 30 15.98 -11.97 37.30
C ARG A 30 14.53 -11.97 36.82
N LYS A 31 13.92 -13.16 36.65
CA LYS A 31 12.49 -13.28 36.30
C LYS A 31 11.60 -12.68 37.37
N ILE A 32 11.83 -12.99 38.64
CA ILE A 32 11.08 -12.44 39.78
C ILE A 32 11.21 -10.90 39.82
N ARG A 33 12.43 -10.37 39.70
CA ARG A 33 12.65 -8.91 39.65
C ARG A 33 11.92 -8.26 38.47
N ASN A 34 11.94 -8.89 37.31
CA ASN A 34 11.22 -8.41 36.14
C ASN A 34 9.70 -8.45 36.34
N GLU A 35 9.16 -9.45 37.03
CA GLU A 35 7.73 -9.52 37.35
C GLU A 35 7.32 -8.47 38.38
N ILE A 36 8.11 -8.25 39.42
CA ILE A 36 7.89 -7.16 40.39
C ILE A 36 7.87 -5.81 39.68
N SER A 37 8.85 -5.55 38.81
CA SER A 37 8.89 -4.32 38.01
C SER A 37 7.68 -4.19 37.07
N LYS A 38 7.26 -5.28 36.42
CA LYS A 38 6.06 -5.29 35.57
C LYS A 38 4.78 -5.01 36.37
N ASN A 39 4.63 -5.61 37.56
CA ASN A 39 3.47 -5.39 38.41
C ASN A 39 3.45 -3.95 38.94
N ALA A 40 4.60 -3.40 39.36
CA ALA A 40 4.71 -1.99 39.74
C ALA A 40 4.31 -1.04 38.61
N MET A 41 4.74 -1.34 37.37
CA MET A 41 4.32 -0.58 36.18
C MET A 41 2.83 -0.71 35.86
N ARG A 42 2.23 -1.90 36.02
CA ARG A 42 0.78 -2.07 35.86
C ARG A 42 0.02 -1.22 36.87
N ASN A 43 0.41 -1.28 38.15
CA ASN A 43 -0.23 -0.51 39.21
C ASN A 43 -0.08 1.00 38.97
N LEU A 44 1.07 1.47 38.48
CA LEU A 44 1.26 2.86 38.09
C LEU A 44 0.34 3.26 36.92
N CYS A 45 0.25 2.44 35.88
CA CYS A 45 -0.66 2.68 34.75
C CYS A 45 -2.13 2.71 35.19
N GLU A 46 -2.54 1.85 36.13
CA GLU A 46 -3.89 1.83 36.69
C GLU A 46 -4.18 3.11 37.49
N LYS A 47 -3.24 3.57 38.33
CA LYS A 47 -3.34 4.85 39.06
C LYS A 47 -3.45 6.06 38.14
N ILE A 48 -2.71 6.08 37.03
CA ILE A 48 -2.79 7.15 36.03
C ILE A 48 -4.11 7.08 35.29
N LYS A 49 -4.64 5.89 35.01
CA LYS A 49 -5.92 5.69 34.31
C LYS A 49 -7.12 6.04 35.19
N SER A 50 -7.04 5.82 36.50
CA SER A 50 -8.13 6.13 37.44
C SER A 50 -8.29 7.63 37.69
N ASN A 51 -7.22 8.44 37.56
CA ASN A 51 -7.29 9.89 37.71
C ASN A 51 -7.43 10.58 36.33
N PRO A 52 -8.55 11.30 36.06
CA PRO A 52 -8.80 11.91 34.76
C PRO A 52 -7.76 12.98 34.37
N LEU A 53 -7.27 13.78 35.32
CA LEU A 53 -6.31 14.86 35.04
C LEU A 53 -4.94 14.29 34.64
N LEU A 54 -4.44 13.33 35.40
CA LEU A 54 -3.17 12.65 35.07
C LEU A 54 -3.26 11.90 33.73
N HIS A 55 -4.42 11.30 33.44
CA HIS A 55 -4.65 10.61 32.18
C HIS A 55 -4.63 11.56 30.96
N GLU A 56 -5.17 12.77 31.10
CA GLU A 56 -5.14 13.79 30.06
C GLU A 56 -3.73 14.34 29.81
N GLU A 57 -2.97 14.58 30.88
CA GLU A 57 -1.56 14.98 30.77
C GLU A 57 -0.72 13.90 30.07
N GLU A 58 -0.91 12.63 30.42
CA GLU A 58 -0.23 11.50 29.79
C GLU A 58 -0.52 11.46 28.27
N LYS A 59 -1.79 11.68 27.88
CA LYS A 59 -2.20 11.80 26.48
C LYS A 59 -1.57 13.02 25.79
N ARG A 60 -1.43 14.15 26.49
CA ARG A 60 -0.77 15.35 25.95
C ARG A 60 0.71 15.08 25.68
N LYS A 61 1.44 14.56 26.68
CA LYS A 61 2.85 14.14 26.55
C LYS A 61 3.04 13.11 25.45
N ALA A 62 2.11 12.18 25.27
CA ALA A 62 2.15 11.20 24.18
C ALA A 62 2.01 11.85 22.79
N ARG A 63 1.12 12.85 22.65
CA ARG A 63 0.95 13.63 21.41
C ARG A 63 2.21 14.44 21.10
N GLU A 64 2.79 15.13 22.09
CA GLU A 64 4.05 15.88 21.96
C GLU A 64 5.20 14.98 21.51
N ARG A 65 5.38 13.82 22.16
CA ARG A 65 6.40 12.82 21.76
C ARG A 65 6.21 12.31 20.34
N TYR A 66 4.96 12.11 19.92
CA TYR A 66 4.67 11.69 18.55
C TYR A 66 5.02 12.78 17.53
N GLN A 67 4.66 14.02 17.83
CA GLN A 67 4.95 15.18 16.98
C GLN A 67 6.47 15.39 16.84
N ALA A 68 7.22 15.35 17.93
CA ALA A 68 8.69 15.44 17.90
C ALA A 68 9.33 14.29 17.09
N ARG A 69 8.79 13.06 17.17
CA ARG A 69 9.26 11.93 16.36
C ARG A 69 8.92 12.04 14.87
N LYS A 70 7.82 12.72 14.56
CA LYS A 70 7.42 13.02 13.19
C LYS A 70 8.33 14.09 12.58
N GLU A 71 8.63 15.14 13.34
CA GLU A 71 9.54 16.23 12.94
C GLU A 71 10.98 15.73 12.76
N THR A 72 11.48 14.89 13.67
CA THR A 72 12.81 14.25 13.55
C THR A 72 12.87 13.14 12.50
N GLY A 73 11.79 12.89 11.76
CA GLY A 73 11.76 11.91 10.68
C GLY A 73 11.78 10.44 11.12
N LYS A 74 11.69 10.14 12.43
CA LYS A 74 11.62 8.74 12.93
C LYS A 74 10.27 8.09 12.65
N VAL A 75 9.22 8.87 12.44
CA VAL A 75 7.88 8.42 12.05
C VAL A 75 7.59 8.88 10.63
N HIS A 76 7.59 7.93 9.69
CA HIS A 76 7.28 8.20 8.29
C HIS A 76 5.80 7.98 7.97
N LEU A 77 5.23 8.87 7.17
CA LEU A 77 3.92 8.68 6.53
C LEU A 77 4.01 7.58 5.46
N ILE A 78 2.92 6.85 5.23
CA ILE A 78 2.89 5.78 4.21
C ILE A 78 3.23 6.32 2.80
N SER A 79 2.88 7.57 2.51
CA SER A 79 3.26 8.24 1.26
C SER A 79 4.77 8.46 1.12
N ALA A 80 5.48 8.69 2.24
CA ALA A 80 6.90 8.95 2.28
C ALA A 80 7.77 7.67 2.28
N VAL A 81 7.17 6.51 2.56
CA VAL A 81 7.88 5.22 2.61
C VAL A 81 7.96 4.60 1.20
N SER A 82 9.13 4.07 0.83
CA SER A 82 9.31 3.38 -0.45
C SER A 82 8.47 2.09 -0.56
N GLU A 83 8.13 1.65 -1.77
CA GLU A 83 7.39 0.39 -1.95
C GLU A 83 8.16 -0.83 -1.39
N ARG A 84 9.49 -0.80 -1.43
CA ARG A 84 10.34 -1.84 -0.87
C ARG A 84 10.21 -1.94 0.65
N GLU A 85 10.19 -0.81 1.34
CA GLU A 85 9.99 -0.75 2.79
C GLU A 85 8.55 -1.10 3.17
N LYS A 86 7.55 -0.64 2.42
CA LYS A 86 6.16 -1.07 2.59
C LYS A 86 6.03 -2.59 2.48
N ARG A 87 6.74 -3.23 1.55
CA ARG A 87 6.79 -4.71 1.46
C ARG A 87 7.41 -5.33 2.70
N LYS A 88 8.52 -4.80 3.22
CA LYS A 88 9.17 -5.26 4.45
C LYS A 88 8.24 -5.15 5.67
N ILE A 89 7.55 -4.02 5.81
CA ILE A 89 6.55 -3.79 6.87
C ILE A 89 5.40 -4.81 6.77
N ARG A 90 4.84 -4.99 5.56
CA ARG A 90 3.78 -5.98 5.30
C ARG A 90 4.22 -7.41 5.62
N LYS A 91 5.46 -7.77 5.29
CA LYS A 91 6.03 -9.08 5.65
C LYS A 91 6.10 -9.26 7.18
N GLY A 92 6.64 -8.27 7.89
CA GLY A 92 6.69 -8.32 9.35
C GLY A 92 5.30 -8.35 10.02
N TRP A 93 4.30 -7.69 9.43
CA TRP A 93 2.90 -7.80 9.85
C TRP A 93 2.36 -9.23 9.73
N ARG A 94 2.58 -9.89 8.58
CA ARG A 94 2.16 -11.27 8.38
C ARG A 94 2.83 -12.23 9.37
N GLU A 95 4.12 -12.07 9.60
CA GLU A 95 4.87 -12.90 10.56
C GLU A 95 4.37 -12.71 12.00
N ARG A 96 4.18 -11.47 12.44
CA ARG A 96 3.63 -11.18 13.78
C ARG A 96 2.21 -11.69 13.94
N SER A 97 1.36 -11.51 12.92
CA SER A 97 -0.01 -12.02 12.91
C SER A 97 -0.04 -13.54 13.01
N LYS A 98 0.77 -14.23 12.19
CA LYS A 98 0.95 -15.69 12.23
C LYS A 98 1.39 -16.15 13.62
N LYS A 99 2.39 -15.50 14.21
CA LYS A 99 2.88 -15.82 15.57
C LYS A 99 1.79 -15.62 16.64
N ALA A 100 1.06 -14.50 16.58
CA ALA A 100 -0.04 -14.22 17.51
C ALA A 100 -1.17 -15.26 17.40
N TYR A 101 -1.54 -15.63 16.17
CA TYR A 101 -2.53 -16.66 15.91
C TYR A 101 -2.13 -18.00 16.54
N TYR A 102 -0.92 -18.50 16.28
CA TYR A 102 -0.47 -19.77 16.86
C TYR A 102 -0.32 -19.70 18.38
N ALA A 103 0.13 -18.57 18.93
CA ALA A 103 0.19 -18.40 20.38
C ALA A 103 -1.21 -18.45 21.01
N LYS A 104 -2.22 -17.86 20.36
CA LYS A 104 -3.62 -17.92 20.80
C LYS A 104 -4.16 -19.35 20.71
N LYS A 105 -4.01 -20.00 19.56
CA LYS A 105 -4.47 -21.38 19.34
C LYS A 105 -3.78 -22.36 20.29
N GLY A 106 -2.49 -22.17 20.57
CA GLY A 106 -1.76 -22.96 21.55
C GLY A 106 -2.33 -22.82 22.97
N LYS A 107 -2.71 -21.60 23.37
CA LYS A 107 -3.39 -21.39 24.67
C LYS A 107 -4.78 -22.02 24.70
N GLU A 108 -5.56 -21.86 23.63
CA GLU A 108 -6.89 -22.48 23.52
C GLU A 108 -6.80 -24.00 23.61
N ASN A 109 -5.84 -24.61 22.90
CA ASN A 109 -5.60 -26.05 22.97
C ASN A 109 -5.14 -26.50 24.36
N LEU A 110 -4.24 -25.74 25.01
CA LEU A 110 -3.79 -26.04 26.37
C LEU A 110 -4.95 -25.96 27.36
N MET A 111 -5.80 -24.95 27.23
CA MET A 111 -6.97 -24.76 28.08
C MET A 111 -8.03 -25.83 27.82
N ALA A 112 -8.24 -26.24 26.57
CA ALA A 112 -9.11 -27.36 26.22
C ALA A 112 -8.60 -28.69 26.81
N MET A 113 -7.28 -28.94 26.73
CA MET A 113 -6.65 -30.12 27.34
C MET A 113 -6.77 -30.10 28.87
N PHE A 114 -6.57 -28.94 29.49
CA PHE A 114 -6.76 -28.76 30.93
C PHE A 114 -8.22 -29.04 31.33
N ASN A 115 -9.18 -28.49 30.58
CA ASN A 115 -10.61 -28.70 30.82
C ASN A 115 -11.04 -30.16 30.60
N SER A 116 -10.42 -30.90 29.66
CA SER A 116 -10.71 -32.33 29.47
C SER A 116 -10.11 -33.22 30.56
N MET A 117 -9.07 -32.75 31.26
CA MET A 117 -8.38 -33.47 32.34
C MET A 117 -8.90 -33.08 33.72
N THR A 118 -9.75 -32.04 33.81
CA THR A 118 -10.40 -31.63 35.05
C THR A 118 -11.77 -32.31 35.08
N PRO A 119 -12.12 -33.07 36.15
CA PRO A 119 -13.45 -33.64 36.28
C PRO A 119 -14.52 -32.55 36.15
N PRO A 120 -15.70 -32.84 35.57
CA PRO A 120 -16.80 -31.89 35.57
C PRO A 120 -17.08 -31.44 37.01
N ASN A 121 -17.25 -30.14 37.23
CA ASN A 121 -17.68 -29.63 38.52
C ASN A 121 -18.93 -30.41 38.97
N SER A 122 -18.89 -30.96 40.18
CA SER A 122 -20.05 -31.61 40.79
C SER A 122 -21.27 -30.67 40.67
N PRO A 123 -22.46 -31.20 40.35
CA PRO A 123 -23.66 -30.38 40.25
C PRO A 123 -23.83 -29.58 41.54
N LEU A 124 -23.91 -28.26 41.44
CA LEU A 124 -24.37 -27.44 42.55
C LEU A 124 -25.80 -27.89 42.90
N PRO A 125 -26.15 -28.03 44.19
CA PRO A 125 -27.53 -28.33 44.58
C PRO A 125 -28.49 -27.31 43.97
N GLU A 126 -29.47 -27.79 43.21
CA GLU A 126 -30.65 -27.04 42.78
C GLU A 126 -31.58 -26.89 43.97
N GLU A 127 -31.46 -25.79 44.70
CA GLU A 127 -32.45 -25.25 45.66
C GLU A 127 -32.04 -23.77 45.83
N ILE A 128 -32.85 -22.75 45.52
CA ILE A 128 -34.21 -22.49 45.99
C ILE A 128 -34.95 -21.68 44.91
N VAL A 129 -36.14 -22.15 44.53
CA VAL A 129 -37.20 -21.34 43.95
C VAL A 129 -37.95 -20.69 45.13
N ALA A 130 -37.84 -19.38 45.31
CA ALA A 130 -38.67 -18.58 46.21
C ALA A 130 -38.85 -17.22 45.52
N GLU A 131 -39.99 -17.01 44.89
CA GLU A 131 -41.22 -16.41 45.45
C GLU A 131 -41.29 -14.91 45.14
N GLU A 132 -42.44 -14.57 44.56
CA GLU A 132 -42.85 -13.24 44.15
C GLU A 132 -43.01 -12.30 45.35
N ASN A 133 -42.83 -10.99 45.11
CA ASN A 133 -43.02 -9.84 46.02
C ASN A 133 -41.82 -9.45 46.89
N ASN A 134 -40.86 -8.76 46.26
CA ASN A 134 -39.86 -7.96 46.97
C ASN A 134 -40.17 -6.45 46.81
N PRO A 135 -40.52 -5.69 47.87
CA PRO A 135 -40.82 -4.26 47.81
C PRO A 135 -39.54 -3.40 47.95
N TYR A 136 -38.42 -3.84 47.35
CA TYR A 136 -37.17 -3.07 47.38
C TYR A 136 -37.03 -2.17 46.14
N PRO A 137 -36.51 -0.95 46.28
CA PRO A 137 -36.23 -0.08 45.14
C PRO A 137 -35.23 -0.76 44.18
N PRO A 138 -35.29 -0.49 42.87
CA PRO A 138 -34.42 -1.13 41.89
C PRO A 138 -32.96 -1.00 42.29
N ASP A 139 -32.25 -2.13 42.37
CA ASP A 139 -30.82 -2.17 42.69
C ASP A 139 -30.04 -1.20 41.76
N PRO A 140 -29.35 -0.18 42.30
CA PRO A 140 -28.54 0.75 41.49
C PRO A 140 -27.37 0.06 40.76
N PHE A 141 -27.12 -1.22 41.03
CA PHE A 141 -26.15 -2.06 40.33
C PHE A 141 -26.76 -3.02 39.29
N ALA A 142 -28.09 -3.00 39.08
CA ALA A 142 -28.75 -3.78 38.04
C ALA A 142 -28.29 -3.32 36.65
N GLY A 143 -27.39 -4.09 36.05
CA GLY A 143 -26.87 -3.83 34.72
C GLY A 143 -27.98 -3.81 33.64
N PRO A 144 -27.71 -3.22 32.47
CA PRO A 144 -28.71 -3.12 31.41
C PRO A 144 -29.24 -4.49 30.98
N SER A 145 -30.56 -4.56 30.76
CA SER A 145 -31.26 -5.77 30.30
C SER A 145 -30.57 -6.43 29.10
N CYS A 146 -30.60 -7.78 29.05
CA CYS A 146 -30.09 -8.57 27.93
C CYS A 146 -30.68 -8.12 26.58
N GLN A 147 -31.96 -7.72 26.54
CA GLN A 147 -32.61 -7.19 25.34
C GLN A 147 -31.99 -5.84 24.91
N PHE A 148 -31.71 -4.94 25.85
CA PHE A 148 -31.06 -3.66 25.58
C PHE A 148 -29.64 -3.87 25.00
N LEU A 149 -28.87 -4.79 25.58
CA LEU A 149 -27.54 -5.15 25.09
C LEU A 149 -27.59 -5.74 23.66
N LYS A 150 -28.57 -6.62 23.38
CA LYS A 150 -28.81 -7.15 22.03
C LYS A 150 -29.17 -6.04 21.03
N GLY A 151 -30.04 -5.10 21.41
CA GLY A 151 -30.41 -3.94 20.58
C GLY A 151 -29.21 -3.04 20.25
N LYS A 152 -28.36 -2.74 21.24
CA LYS A 152 -27.12 -1.99 21.03
C LYS A 152 -26.15 -2.71 20.09
N LEU A 153 -26.04 -4.03 20.19
CA LEU A 153 -25.18 -4.83 19.33
C LEU A 153 -25.68 -4.83 17.88
N LEU A 154 -27.00 -4.96 17.68
CA LEU A 154 -27.62 -4.85 16.35
C LEU A 154 -27.43 -3.46 15.74
N GLN A 155 -27.62 -2.39 16.53
CA GLN A 155 -27.39 -1.02 16.10
C GLN A 155 -25.92 -0.81 15.66
N ARG A 156 -24.96 -1.37 16.40
CA ARG A 156 -23.54 -1.32 16.03
C ARG A 156 -23.27 -2.03 14.70
N LYS A 157 -23.81 -3.24 14.54
CA LYS A 157 -23.69 -4.01 13.27
C LYS A 157 -24.29 -3.25 12.09
N ASN A 158 -25.47 -2.65 12.24
CA ASN A 158 -26.11 -1.88 11.18
C ASN A 158 -25.30 -0.63 10.82
N ARG A 159 -24.78 0.10 11.81
CA ARG A 159 -23.90 1.25 11.57
C ARG A 159 -22.62 0.86 10.85
N GLU A 160 -22.02 -0.27 11.22
CA GLU A 160 -20.84 -0.81 10.56
C GLU A 160 -21.13 -1.19 9.11
N LYS A 161 -22.23 -1.91 8.86
CA LYS A 161 -22.69 -2.26 7.51
C LYS A 161 -22.86 -1.01 6.63
N MET A 162 -23.59 -0.01 7.11
CA MET A 162 -23.78 1.26 6.40
C MET A 162 -22.45 1.97 6.11
N ARG A 163 -21.51 2.00 7.08
CA ARG A 163 -20.19 2.59 6.87
C ARG A 163 -19.39 1.84 5.80
N THR A 164 -19.44 0.51 5.81
CA THR A 164 -18.75 -0.30 4.78
C THR A 164 -19.35 -0.10 3.40
N GLU A 165 -20.67 0.03 3.31
CA GLU A 165 -21.38 0.26 2.05
C GLU A 165 -21.06 1.66 1.49
N ILE A 166 -21.09 2.70 2.33
CA ILE A 166 -20.67 4.06 1.95
C ILE A 166 -19.23 4.05 1.42
N GLU A 167 -18.32 3.33 2.08
CA GLU A 167 -16.92 3.22 1.65
C GLU A 167 -16.78 2.48 0.31
N GLN A 168 -17.56 1.41 0.09
CA GLN A 168 -17.58 0.68 -1.18
C GLN A 168 -18.13 1.56 -2.31
N LEU A 169 -19.24 2.26 -2.08
CA LEU A 169 -19.86 3.17 -3.05
C LEU A 169 -18.90 4.30 -3.42
N LYS A 170 -18.20 4.90 -2.44
CA LYS A 170 -17.17 5.92 -2.70
C LYS A 170 -16.06 5.39 -3.62
N LYS A 171 -15.58 4.17 -3.38
CA LYS A 171 -14.55 3.54 -4.24
C LYS A 171 -15.08 3.27 -5.65
N GLN A 172 -16.31 2.78 -5.78
CA GLN A 172 -16.93 2.55 -7.09
C GLN A 172 -17.06 3.87 -7.87
N LEU A 173 -17.50 4.93 -7.21
CA LEU A 173 -17.63 6.28 -7.79
C LEU A 173 -16.25 6.80 -8.25
N GLU A 174 -15.21 6.63 -7.43
CA GLU A 174 -13.85 7.00 -7.80
C GLU A 174 -13.35 6.24 -9.05
N VAL A 175 -13.59 4.93 -9.11
CA VAL A 175 -13.23 4.10 -10.27
C VAL A 175 -14.00 4.52 -11.51
N ALA A 176 -15.31 4.78 -11.39
CA ALA A 176 -16.15 5.26 -12.47
C ALA A 176 -15.66 6.62 -13.00
N ASN A 177 -15.35 7.57 -12.12
CA ASN A 177 -14.80 8.88 -12.48
C ASN A 177 -13.45 8.75 -13.18
N ARG A 178 -12.54 7.90 -12.69
CA ARG A 178 -11.25 7.63 -13.35
C ARG A 178 -11.44 7.06 -14.75
N LYS A 179 -12.41 6.14 -14.94
CA LYS A 179 -12.76 5.59 -16.26
C LYS A 179 -13.33 6.67 -17.18
N ALA A 180 -14.26 7.48 -16.68
CA ALA A 180 -14.85 8.59 -17.43
C ALA A 180 -13.78 9.58 -17.90
N GLU A 181 -12.87 10.00 -17.01
CA GLU A 181 -11.76 10.89 -17.35
C GLU A 181 -10.80 10.29 -18.37
N LYS A 182 -10.49 8.99 -18.26
CA LYS A 182 -9.70 8.28 -19.27
C LYS A 182 -10.39 8.30 -20.64
N CYS A 183 -11.69 8.03 -20.68
CA CYS A 183 -12.47 8.07 -21.91
C CYS A 183 -12.55 9.48 -22.50
N LYS A 184 -12.81 10.51 -21.69
CA LYS A 184 -12.80 11.93 -22.12
C LYS A 184 -11.46 12.32 -22.73
N LYS A 185 -10.35 11.98 -22.07
CA LYS A 185 -8.99 12.26 -22.59
C LYS A 185 -8.72 11.54 -23.90
N ARG A 186 -9.16 10.27 -24.03
CA ARG A 186 -9.02 9.51 -25.29
C ARG A 186 -9.83 10.15 -26.41
N LEU A 187 -11.08 10.53 -26.13
CA LEU A 187 -11.96 11.21 -27.09
C LEU A 187 -11.38 12.55 -27.52
N ALA A 188 -10.83 13.35 -26.59
CA ALA A 188 -10.17 14.60 -26.91
C ALA A 188 -8.96 14.39 -27.85
N ARG A 189 -8.14 13.35 -27.61
CA ARG A 189 -7.01 13.00 -28.49
C ARG A 189 -7.46 12.56 -29.88
N LEU A 190 -8.56 11.81 -29.98
CA LEU A 190 -9.14 11.38 -31.26
C LEU A 190 -9.74 12.55 -32.04
N LYS A 191 -10.43 13.47 -31.36
CA LYS A 191 -10.99 14.70 -31.97
C LYS A 191 -9.89 15.66 -32.42
N LYS A 192 -8.74 15.70 -31.74
CA LYS A 192 -7.62 16.53 -32.15
C LYS A 192 -7.06 16.00 -33.47
N LYS A 193 -7.40 16.66 -34.58
CA LYS A 193 -6.72 16.45 -35.86
C LYS A 193 -5.25 16.80 -35.66
N GLY A 194 -4.39 15.78 -35.61
CA GLY A 194 -2.95 15.97 -35.54
C GLY A 194 -2.42 16.76 -36.75
N PRO A 195 -1.21 17.35 -36.64
CA PRO A 195 -0.59 18.08 -37.75
C PRO A 195 -0.48 17.19 -39.00
N ASN A 196 -0.52 17.81 -40.17
CA ASN A 196 -0.46 17.10 -41.45
C ASN A 196 0.92 16.44 -41.63
N ASN A 197 1.00 15.15 -41.30
CA ASN A 197 2.20 14.32 -41.39
C ASN A 197 2.21 13.60 -42.75
N PRO A 198 3.35 13.58 -43.47
CA PRO A 198 3.52 12.79 -44.69
C PRO A 198 2.96 11.35 -44.61
N THR A 199 3.16 10.65 -43.49
CA THR A 199 2.64 9.29 -43.34
C THR A 199 1.12 9.23 -43.27
N LYS A 200 0.49 10.21 -42.61
CA LYS A 200 -0.96 10.33 -42.53
C LYS A 200 -1.54 10.70 -43.90
N ARG A 201 -0.88 11.58 -44.63
CA ARG A 201 -1.29 11.99 -45.97
C ARG A 201 -1.30 10.83 -46.95
N VAL A 202 -0.23 10.02 -46.96
CA VAL A 202 -0.16 8.79 -47.76
C VAL A 202 -1.20 7.78 -47.30
N HIS A 203 -1.41 7.63 -45.99
CA HIS A 203 -2.46 6.74 -45.48
C HIS A 203 -3.87 7.16 -45.96
N ASP A 204 -4.18 8.45 -45.88
CA ASP A 204 -5.47 9.00 -46.32
C ASP A 204 -5.62 8.89 -47.85
N MET A 205 -4.54 9.06 -48.62
CA MET A 205 -4.53 8.85 -50.08
C MET A 205 -4.76 7.39 -50.50
N LEU A 206 -4.26 6.43 -49.71
CA LEU A 206 -4.36 5.00 -49.97
C LEU A 206 -5.55 4.34 -49.26
N GLN A 207 -6.43 5.12 -48.65
CA GLN A 207 -7.55 4.59 -47.88
C GLN A 207 -8.48 3.77 -48.81
N GLY A 208 -8.63 2.47 -48.51
CA GLY A 208 -9.45 1.55 -49.30
C GLY A 208 -8.70 0.78 -50.40
N GLN A 209 -7.39 0.96 -50.55
CA GLN A 209 -6.56 0.20 -51.48
C GLN A 209 -5.58 -0.71 -50.72
N GLU A 210 -5.48 -1.97 -51.13
CA GLU A 210 -4.42 -2.85 -50.66
C GLU A 210 -3.16 -2.62 -51.47
N VAL A 211 -2.12 -2.13 -50.81
CA VAL A 211 -0.85 -1.77 -51.44
C VAL A 211 0.30 -2.42 -50.69
N THR A 212 1.31 -2.89 -51.43
CA THR A 212 2.50 -3.49 -50.80
C THR A 212 3.23 -2.48 -49.90
N PRO A 213 3.87 -2.94 -48.81
CA PRO A 213 4.61 -2.07 -47.90
C PRO A 213 5.71 -1.25 -48.59
N GLU A 214 6.30 -1.78 -49.66
CA GLU A 214 7.32 -1.08 -50.45
C GLU A 214 6.80 0.17 -51.14
N VAL A 215 5.63 0.08 -51.78
CA VAL A 215 5.00 1.23 -52.44
C VAL A 215 4.63 2.28 -51.39
N LYS A 216 4.10 1.86 -50.23
CA LYS A 216 3.81 2.77 -49.12
C LYS A 216 5.06 3.52 -48.64
N ARG A 217 6.20 2.83 -48.53
CA ARG A 217 7.49 3.47 -48.19
C ARG A 217 7.92 4.49 -49.25
N LYS A 218 7.88 4.12 -50.53
CA LYS A 218 8.24 5.02 -51.65
C LYS A 218 7.37 6.28 -51.66
N LEU A 219 6.06 6.14 -51.45
CA LEU A 219 5.13 7.26 -51.40
C LEU A 219 5.40 8.19 -50.20
N VAL A 220 5.69 7.64 -49.02
CA VAL A 220 6.06 8.45 -47.84
C VAL A 220 7.34 9.23 -48.12
N ILE A 221 8.36 8.60 -48.74
CA ILE A 221 9.60 9.29 -49.11
C ILE A 221 9.31 10.42 -50.09
N ALA A 222 8.50 10.17 -51.13
CA ALA A 222 8.12 11.18 -52.11
C ALA A 222 7.44 12.39 -51.46
N GLU A 223 6.50 12.17 -50.54
CA GLU A 223 5.80 13.24 -49.82
C GLU A 223 6.76 14.03 -48.89
N VAL A 224 7.69 13.35 -48.22
CA VAL A 224 8.73 13.99 -47.39
C VAL A 224 9.63 14.88 -48.25
N VAL A 225 10.12 14.36 -49.37
CA VAL A 225 10.97 15.10 -50.31
C VAL A 225 10.21 16.32 -50.86
N GLN A 226 8.96 16.14 -51.27
CA GLN A 226 8.12 17.23 -51.77
C GLN A 226 7.93 18.32 -50.71
N LYS A 227 7.67 17.94 -49.45
CA LYS A 227 7.52 18.87 -48.34
C LYS A 227 8.82 19.64 -48.05
N GLN A 228 9.97 18.97 -48.11
CA GLN A 228 11.28 19.59 -47.92
C GLN A 228 11.61 20.57 -49.04
N ILE A 229 11.39 20.18 -50.30
CA ILE A 229 11.60 21.05 -51.46
C ILE A 229 10.74 22.31 -51.33
N LYS A 230 9.47 22.16 -50.94
CA LYS A 230 8.56 23.29 -50.67
C LYS A 230 9.05 24.20 -49.54
N SER A 231 9.55 23.64 -48.43
CA SER A 231 10.10 24.42 -47.32
C SER A 231 11.34 25.21 -47.76
N ASN A 232 12.30 24.52 -48.36
CA ASN A 232 13.54 25.12 -48.84
C ASN A 232 13.29 26.21 -49.88
N PHE A 233 12.28 26.04 -50.75
CA PHE A 233 11.87 27.06 -51.73
C PHE A 233 11.25 28.31 -51.06
N ARG A 234 10.43 28.11 -50.03
CA ARG A 234 9.82 29.20 -49.25
C ARG A 234 10.86 29.98 -48.44
N GLU A 235 11.92 29.33 -48.00
CA GLU A 235 13.04 29.94 -47.27
C GLU A 235 13.90 30.86 -48.16
N GLN A 236 13.88 30.67 -49.49
CA GLN A 236 14.60 31.56 -50.41
C GLN A 236 13.93 32.94 -50.49
N LYS A 237 14.71 34.00 -50.27
CA LYS A 237 14.22 35.38 -50.21
C LYS A 237 14.10 36.03 -51.58
N THR A 238 15.09 35.85 -52.46
CA THR A 238 15.14 36.52 -53.77
C THR A 238 14.57 35.64 -54.89
N VAL A 239 14.07 36.28 -55.95
CA VAL A 239 13.58 35.59 -57.15
C VAL A 239 14.73 34.88 -57.87
N GLY A 240 15.93 35.47 -57.86
CA GLY A 240 17.13 34.87 -58.44
C GLY A 240 17.51 33.56 -57.75
N ASP A 241 17.48 33.51 -56.42
CA ASP A 241 17.80 32.30 -55.64
C ASP A 241 16.74 31.22 -55.83
N LYS A 242 15.47 31.60 -55.93
CA LYS A 242 14.37 30.69 -56.29
C LYS A 242 14.59 30.06 -57.66
N GLN A 243 15.02 30.84 -58.65
CA GLN A 243 15.32 30.37 -60.00
C GLN A 243 16.52 29.40 -60.00
N ARG A 244 17.58 29.74 -59.26
CA ARG A 244 18.78 28.88 -59.09
C ARG A 244 18.41 27.56 -58.42
N PHE A 245 17.64 27.60 -57.34
CA PHE A 245 17.15 26.42 -56.62
C PHE A 245 16.34 25.48 -57.54
N ILE A 246 15.41 26.02 -58.33
CA ILE A 246 14.65 25.25 -59.32
C ILE A 246 15.59 24.62 -60.36
N ASN A 247 16.56 25.37 -60.87
CA ASN A 247 17.51 24.87 -61.86
C ASN A 247 18.41 23.76 -61.29
N CYS A 248 18.80 23.85 -60.01
CA CYS A 248 19.58 22.81 -59.33
C CYS A 248 18.79 21.51 -59.14
N ILE A 249 17.50 21.59 -58.79
CA ILE A 249 16.67 20.40 -58.53
C ILE A 249 16.15 19.76 -59.82
N SER A 250 15.83 20.57 -60.83
CA SER A 250 15.22 20.06 -62.08
C SER A 250 16.16 19.14 -62.87
N GLY A 251 17.48 19.24 -62.71
CA GLY A 251 18.44 18.38 -63.40
C GLY A 251 18.21 18.31 -64.91
N ASP A 252 18.85 17.35 -65.58
CA ASP A 252 18.72 17.22 -67.03
C ASP A 252 17.52 16.37 -67.45
N ILE A 253 17.06 15.46 -66.57
CA ILE A 253 15.90 14.60 -66.83
C ILE A 253 14.61 15.45 -66.95
N VAL A 254 14.36 16.38 -66.02
CA VAL A 254 13.13 17.20 -66.09
C VAL A 254 13.20 18.18 -67.28
N LYS A 255 14.39 18.67 -67.64
CA LYS A 255 14.59 19.48 -68.85
C LYS A 255 14.33 18.67 -70.12
N LYS A 256 14.89 17.46 -70.21
CA LYS A 256 14.75 16.53 -71.35
C LYS A 256 13.28 16.18 -71.62
N TYR A 257 12.54 15.82 -70.57
CA TYR A 257 11.12 15.44 -70.69
C TYR A 257 10.14 16.62 -70.53
N LYS A 258 10.63 17.87 -70.53
CA LYS A 258 9.82 19.10 -70.43
C LYS A 258 8.82 19.13 -69.26
N TYR A 259 9.12 18.46 -68.15
CA TYR A 259 8.28 18.49 -66.93
C TYR A 259 8.38 19.81 -66.15
N ARG A 260 8.91 20.89 -66.75
CA ARG A 260 9.06 22.22 -66.13
C ARG A 260 7.72 22.77 -65.59
N LYS A 261 6.61 22.53 -66.29
CA LYS A 261 5.26 22.95 -65.85
C LYS A 261 4.84 22.28 -64.53
N LEU A 262 5.27 21.04 -64.29
CA LEU A 262 4.98 20.28 -63.08
C LEU A 262 5.82 20.76 -61.88
N ILE A 263 7.06 21.20 -62.09
CA ILE A 263 7.89 21.78 -61.03
C ILE A 263 7.31 23.10 -60.54
N GLY A 264 6.86 23.97 -61.46
CA GLY A 264 6.18 25.21 -61.12
C GLY A 264 5.01 25.01 -60.15
N PHE A 265 4.24 23.93 -60.36
CA PHE A 265 3.12 23.52 -59.51
C PHE A 265 3.55 22.95 -58.14
N ILE A 266 4.76 22.38 -58.04
CA ILE A 266 5.36 21.93 -56.78
C ILE A 266 6.00 23.09 -56.01
N SER A 267 6.41 24.17 -56.66
CA SER A 267 7.00 25.36 -56.02
C SER A 267 5.99 26.41 -55.53
N SER A 268 4.71 26.32 -55.92
CA SER A 268 3.59 27.08 -55.35
C SER A 268 3.10 26.46 -54.03
#